data_AF-A0A2H9LZL9-F1
#
_entry.id   AF-A0A2H9LZL9-F1
#
_cell.length_a   1.000
_cell.length_b   1.000
_cell.length_c   1.000
_cell.angle_alpha   90.00
_cell.angle_beta   90.00
_cell.angle_gamma   90.00
#
_symmetry.space_group_name_H-M   'P 1'
#
loop_
_entity.id
_entity.type
_entity.pdbx_description
1 polymer ?
#
loop_
_entity_poly.entity_id
_entity_poly.type
_entity_poly.pdbx_seq_one_letter_code
_entity_poly.pdbx_strand_id
1 'polypeptide(L)'
;MIKVNFYLKNFSIDSFAATPVSNPPLEYQKEYDYTLAEEDITLVFNQLIKLNKEFGIKIDSIQTIPLCFIPEEIRINNFNLFKRPCNTGKSTLAIDYKGNVRSCIQSPYNIGNILESDFEALWRDFEDFRQNKNLPEDCIECDALVLCNGGCRFNGYNLGEPLNRKDPRMKEKIKLDIKKVVQKEAGFNNKYILNKSTKYRKETEEFYTFINSDYNLLFVNENFKNFIVKLEGLGSFNPKILLKHYSDNNVKDKLKKLFDKLISKNFLKPYV
;
A
#
# COMPACT_ATOMS: atom_id res chain seq x y z
N MET A 1 13.52 28.08 -4.59
CA MET A 1 13.99 27.82 -3.20
C MET A 1 13.35 28.72 -2.16
N ILE A 2 13.31 30.06 -2.32
CA ILE A 2 12.74 31.01 -1.33
C ILE A 2 11.31 30.63 -0.87
N LYS A 3 10.45 30.16 -1.79
CA LYS A 3 9.06 29.80 -1.47
C LYS A 3 8.94 28.54 -0.58
N VAL A 4 9.75 27.50 -0.78
CA VAL A 4 9.66 26.25 0.02
C VAL A 4 10.11 26.51 1.46
N ASN A 5 11.21 27.24 1.65
CA ASN A 5 11.69 27.61 2.98
C ASN A 5 10.68 28.48 3.75
N PHE A 6 9.96 29.37 3.04
CA PHE A 6 8.87 30.12 3.66
C PHE A 6 7.80 29.18 4.22
N TYR A 7 7.36 28.18 3.44
CA TYR A 7 6.34 27.26 3.92
C TYR A 7 6.80 26.38 5.08
N LEU A 8 8.02 25.85 5.01
CA LEU A 8 8.61 25.05 6.09
C LEU A 8 8.72 25.84 7.40
N LYS A 9 9.19 27.09 7.31
CA LYS A 9 9.40 27.96 8.48
C LYS A 9 8.08 28.39 9.14
N ASN A 10 7.04 28.66 8.34
CA ASN A 10 5.81 29.27 8.85
C ASN A 10 4.68 28.28 9.10
N PHE A 11 4.67 27.11 8.45
CA PHE A 11 3.53 26.18 8.48
C PHE A 11 3.92 24.75 8.83
N SER A 12 5.19 24.47 9.13
CA SER A 12 5.67 23.15 9.56
C SER A 12 5.21 22.00 8.63
N ILE A 13 5.25 22.24 7.32
CA ILE A 13 4.84 21.24 6.32
C ILE A 13 5.85 20.09 6.31
N ASP A 14 5.43 18.91 6.76
CA ASP A 14 6.26 17.70 6.79
C ASP A 14 5.97 16.73 5.64
N SER A 15 4.89 16.98 4.89
CA SER A 15 4.39 16.12 3.83
C SER A 15 3.73 16.92 2.70
N PHE A 16 3.88 16.44 1.46
CA PHE A 16 3.27 17.02 0.28
C PHE A 16 2.98 15.93 -0.76
N ALA A 17 1.77 15.90 -1.29
CA ALA A 17 1.39 14.95 -2.34
C ALA A 17 0.84 15.69 -3.57
N ALA A 18 1.27 15.26 -4.75
CA ALA A 18 0.73 15.73 -6.02
C ALA A 18 0.33 14.51 -6.86
N THR A 19 -0.89 14.56 -7.39
CA THR A 19 -1.53 13.43 -8.06
C THR A 19 -2.06 13.88 -9.42
N PRO A 20 -1.81 13.14 -10.51
CA PRO A 20 -2.46 13.43 -11.79
C PRO A 20 -3.98 13.40 -11.62
N VAL A 21 -4.68 14.31 -12.30
CA VAL A 21 -6.14 14.31 -12.31
C VAL A 21 -6.62 12.96 -12.86
N SER A 22 -7.53 12.31 -12.13
CA SER A 22 -8.26 11.15 -12.63
C SER A 22 -9.45 11.61 -13.45
N ASN A 23 -9.68 10.96 -14.59
CA ASN A 23 -10.94 11.12 -15.32
C ASN A 23 -12.04 10.45 -14.48
N PRO A 24 -12.99 11.22 -13.94
CA PRO A 24 -14.04 10.65 -13.11
C PRO A 24 -14.89 9.69 -13.95
N PRO A 25 -15.50 8.69 -13.31
CA PRO A 25 -16.53 7.89 -13.97
C PRO A 25 -17.73 8.78 -14.26
N LEU A 26 -18.48 8.41 -15.31
CA LEU A 26 -19.68 9.07 -15.86
C LEU A 26 -19.35 10.10 -16.96
N GLU A 27 -20.16 10.08 -18.03
CA GLU A 27 -19.98 10.85 -19.28
C GLU A 27 -20.05 12.39 -19.13
N TYR A 28 -20.34 12.91 -17.93
CA TYR A 28 -20.59 14.33 -17.69
C TYR A 28 -19.37 15.25 -17.90
N GLN A 29 -18.19 14.73 -18.25
CA GLN A 29 -16.98 15.52 -18.48
C GLN A 29 -16.31 15.29 -19.85
N LYS A 30 -17.06 14.92 -20.90
CA LYS A 30 -16.50 14.89 -22.27
C LYS A 30 -16.03 16.27 -22.79
N GLU A 31 -16.38 17.37 -22.11
CA GLU A 31 -16.06 18.74 -22.54
C GLU A 31 -14.62 19.17 -22.21
N TYR A 32 -13.94 18.52 -21.25
CA TYR A 32 -12.57 18.89 -20.85
C TYR A 32 -11.69 17.66 -20.60
N ASP A 33 -10.62 17.53 -21.38
CA ASP A 33 -9.57 16.54 -21.14
C ASP A 33 -8.48 17.14 -20.25
N TYR A 34 -8.46 16.73 -18.98
CA TYR A 34 -7.43 17.11 -18.00
C TYR A 34 -6.31 16.06 -17.89
N THR A 35 -6.23 15.12 -18.83
CA THR A 35 -5.20 14.10 -18.85
C THR A 35 -3.84 14.76 -19.06
N LEU A 36 -2.90 14.49 -18.16
CA LEU A 36 -1.53 14.98 -18.28
C LEU A 36 -0.74 14.12 -19.27
N ALA A 37 0.13 14.78 -20.04
CA ALA A 37 1.12 14.09 -20.84
C ALA A 37 2.17 13.40 -19.95
N GLU A 38 2.86 12.39 -20.48
CA GLU A 38 3.86 11.64 -19.73
C GLU A 38 5.02 12.54 -19.27
N GLU A 39 5.38 13.53 -20.07
CA GLU A 39 6.42 14.51 -19.78
C GLU A 39 6.05 15.38 -18.56
N ASP A 40 4.78 15.79 -18.47
CA ASP A 40 4.27 16.60 -17.35
C ASP A 40 4.28 15.80 -16.04
N ILE A 41 3.87 14.52 -16.10
CA ILE A 41 3.90 13.63 -14.94
C ILE A 41 5.34 13.35 -14.50
N THR A 42 6.24 13.13 -15.46
CA THR A 42 7.68 12.96 -15.21
C THR A 42 8.25 14.19 -14.51
N LEU A 43 7.89 15.39 -14.99
CA LEU A 43 8.29 16.66 -14.38
C LEU A 43 7.81 16.75 -12.93
N VAL A 44 6.53 16.46 -12.66
CA VAL A 44 5.95 16.50 -11.31
C VAL A 44 6.63 15.50 -10.38
N PHE A 45 6.85 14.25 -10.81
CA PHE A 45 7.55 13.26 -9.99
C PHE A 45 8.98 13.67 -9.66
N ASN A 46 9.72 14.21 -10.63
CA ASN A 46 11.07 14.71 -10.39
C ASN A 46 11.09 15.89 -9.41
N GLN A 47 10.09 16.79 -9.48
CA GLN A 47 9.93 17.86 -8.51
C GLN A 47 9.62 17.35 -7.11
N LEU A 48 8.72 16.36 -6.98
CA LEU A 48 8.45 15.71 -5.69
C LEU A 48 9.73 15.08 -5.13
N ILE A 49 10.43 14.25 -5.93
CA ILE A 49 11.68 13.61 -5.51
C ILE A 49 12.72 14.64 -5.06
N LYS A 50 12.82 15.77 -5.76
CA LYS A 50 13.68 16.89 -5.37
C LYS A 50 13.27 17.47 -4.01
N LEU A 51 11.98 17.69 -3.75
CA LEU A 51 11.49 18.16 -2.45
C LEU A 51 11.87 17.20 -1.32
N ASN A 52 11.75 15.90 -1.54
CA ASN A 52 12.14 14.90 -0.56
C ASN A 52 13.66 14.92 -0.29
N LYS A 53 14.48 14.95 -1.34
CA LYS A 53 15.94 14.94 -1.21
C LYS A 53 16.49 16.21 -0.57
N GLU A 54 15.96 17.38 -0.93
CA GLU A 54 16.50 18.67 -0.46
C GLU A 54 15.98 19.07 0.92
N PHE A 55 14.74 18.72 1.25
CA PHE A 55 14.06 19.24 2.45
C PHE A 55 13.57 18.16 3.42
N GLY A 56 13.70 16.88 3.07
CA GLY A 56 13.19 15.79 3.91
C GLY A 56 11.66 15.70 3.98
N ILE A 57 10.94 16.45 3.13
CA ILE A 57 9.47 16.42 3.05
C ILE A 57 9.04 15.03 2.58
N LYS A 58 8.07 14.42 3.26
CA LYS A 58 7.45 13.16 2.81
C LYS A 58 6.62 13.44 1.55
N ILE A 59 6.84 12.66 0.50
CA ILE A 59 6.15 12.84 -0.78
C ILE A 59 5.29 11.65 -1.15
N ASP A 60 4.20 11.89 -1.87
CA ASP A 60 3.39 10.82 -2.44
C ASP A 60 2.50 11.28 -3.60
N SER A 61 1.81 10.32 -4.22
CA SER A 61 0.57 10.51 -4.98
C SER A 61 -0.56 9.88 -4.17
N ILE A 62 -1.74 10.50 -4.11
CA ILE A 62 -2.87 10.03 -3.28
C ILE A 62 -3.68 8.95 -4.00
N GLN A 63 -3.76 9.01 -5.33
CA GLN A 63 -4.51 8.05 -6.12
C GLN A 63 -3.61 6.92 -6.65
N THR A 64 -4.25 5.82 -7.00
CA THR A 64 -3.61 4.72 -7.72
C THR A 64 -3.16 5.19 -9.10
N ILE A 65 -1.85 5.03 -9.34
CA ILE A 65 -1.22 5.21 -10.64
C ILE A 65 -0.74 3.82 -11.10
N PRO A 66 -1.13 3.33 -12.28
CA PRO A 66 -0.58 2.09 -12.82
C PRO A 66 0.95 2.17 -12.85
N LEU A 67 1.63 1.17 -12.28
CA LEU A 67 3.09 1.26 -12.17
C LEU A 67 3.80 1.31 -13.54
N CYS A 68 3.19 0.73 -14.58
CA CYS A 68 3.65 0.79 -15.97
C CYS A 68 3.52 2.18 -16.60
N PHE A 69 2.77 3.10 -15.97
CA PHE A 69 2.68 4.49 -16.39
C PHE A 69 3.81 5.36 -15.81
N ILE A 70 4.44 4.93 -14.72
CA ILE A 70 5.54 5.66 -14.09
C ILE A 70 6.82 5.40 -14.90
N PRO A 71 7.57 6.46 -15.32
CA PRO A 71 8.83 6.30 -16.05
C PRO A 71 9.78 5.33 -15.35
N GLU A 72 10.45 4.50 -16.15
CA GLU A 72 11.30 3.42 -15.63
C GLU A 72 12.41 3.93 -14.72
N GLU A 73 13.08 5.03 -15.07
CA GLU A 73 14.12 5.65 -14.25
C GLU A 73 13.60 6.02 -12.85
N ILE A 74 12.40 6.62 -12.78
CA ILE A 74 11.77 6.98 -11.50
C ILE A 74 11.41 5.70 -10.73
N ARG A 75 10.80 4.73 -11.40
CA ARG A 75 10.34 3.47 -10.81
C ARG A 75 11.48 2.63 -10.23
N ILE A 76 12.63 2.56 -10.90
CA ILE A 76 13.80 1.80 -10.44
C ILE A 76 14.49 2.53 -9.27
N ASN A 77 14.79 3.81 -9.43
CA ASN A 77 15.58 4.57 -8.44
C ASN A 77 14.77 4.97 -7.20
N ASN A 78 13.44 4.96 -7.31
CA ASN A 78 12.52 5.38 -6.26
C ASN A 78 11.46 4.32 -6.00
N PHE A 79 11.87 3.05 -6.03
CA PHE A 79 10.94 1.92 -5.96
C PHE A 79 9.98 1.99 -4.78
N ASN A 80 10.31 2.65 -3.66
CA ASN A 80 9.40 2.75 -2.50
C ASN A 80 8.39 3.90 -2.57
N LEU A 81 8.48 4.80 -3.56
CA LEU A 81 7.60 5.94 -3.75
C LEU A 81 6.47 5.62 -4.72
N PHE A 82 5.36 6.35 -4.60
CA PHE A 82 4.21 6.28 -5.53
C PHE A 82 3.53 4.90 -5.65
N LYS A 83 3.72 4.04 -4.64
CA LYS A 83 3.09 2.72 -4.54
C LYS A 83 1.72 2.84 -3.87
N ARG A 84 0.67 2.98 -4.67
CA ARG A 84 -0.71 2.99 -4.17
C ARG A 84 -1.57 1.96 -4.90
N PRO A 85 -1.59 0.70 -4.45
CA PRO A 85 -2.44 -0.30 -5.07
C PRO A 85 -3.91 0.08 -4.92
N CYS A 86 -4.71 -0.21 -5.95
CA CYS A 86 -6.16 -0.04 -5.86
C CYS A 86 -6.73 -0.95 -4.77
N ASN A 87 -7.47 -0.37 -3.83
CA ASN A 87 -8.06 -1.06 -2.68
C ASN A 87 -9.59 -1.18 -2.75
N THR A 88 -10.19 -0.82 -3.89
CA THR A 88 -11.65 -0.83 -4.12
C THR A 88 -12.23 -2.19 -3.76
N GLY A 89 -13.17 -2.24 -2.81
CA GLY A 89 -13.79 -3.48 -2.31
C GLY A 89 -12.84 -4.49 -1.63
N LYS A 90 -11.54 -4.17 -1.50
CA LYS A 90 -10.52 -5.06 -0.90
C LYS A 90 -10.29 -4.74 0.57
N SER A 91 -9.97 -3.48 0.84
CA SER A 91 -9.71 -2.95 2.19
C SER A 91 -10.36 -1.59 2.41
N THR A 92 -11.04 -1.06 1.38
CA THR A 92 -11.76 0.21 1.43
C THR A 92 -13.12 0.06 0.78
N LEU A 93 -14.10 0.81 1.29
CA LEU A 93 -15.37 1.13 0.65
C LEU A 93 -15.68 2.61 0.88
N ALA A 94 -16.72 3.13 0.23
CA ALA A 94 -17.24 4.47 0.48
C ALA A 94 -18.70 4.38 0.93
N ILE A 95 -19.04 5.20 1.91
CA ILE A 95 -20.41 5.40 2.39
C ILE A 95 -20.72 6.88 2.18
N ASP A 96 -21.82 7.19 1.48
CA ASP A 96 -22.27 8.58 1.32
C ASP A 96 -23.13 9.06 2.49
N TYR A 97 -23.53 10.34 2.47
CA TYR A 97 -24.33 10.94 3.55
C TYR A 97 -25.74 10.35 3.70
N LYS A 98 -26.24 9.59 2.70
CA LYS A 98 -27.52 8.86 2.77
C LYS A 98 -27.34 7.42 3.23
N GLY A 99 -26.11 6.97 3.45
CA GLY A 99 -25.79 5.60 3.82
C GLY A 99 -25.53 4.65 2.64
N ASN A 100 -25.53 5.12 1.39
CA ASN A 100 -25.28 4.25 0.24
C ASN A 100 -23.83 3.77 0.24
N VAL A 101 -23.63 2.48 0.00
CA VAL A 101 -22.34 1.80 0.07
C VAL A 101 -21.82 1.50 -1.33
N ARG A 102 -20.57 1.87 -1.58
CA ARG A 102 -19.89 1.72 -2.88
C ARG A 102 -18.48 1.15 -2.67
N SER A 103 -17.93 0.45 -3.67
CA SER A 103 -16.61 -0.20 -3.53
C SER A 103 -15.45 0.78 -3.32
N CYS A 104 -15.59 2.03 -3.77
CA CYS A 104 -14.74 3.17 -3.43
C CYS A 104 -15.45 4.48 -3.79
N ILE A 105 -14.83 5.61 -3.48
CA ILE A 105 -15.41 6.95 -3.74
C ILE A 105 -15.69 7.21 -5.22
N GLN A 106 -14.88 6.62 -6.11
CA GLN A 106 -15.05 6.72 -7.56
C GLN A 106 -16.05 5.69 -8.10
N SER A 107 -16.43 4.65 -7.37
CA SER A 107 -17.33 3.64 -7.93
C SER A 107 -18.70 4.26 -8.21
N PRO A 108 -19.29 4.10 -9.42
CA PRO A 108 -20.66 4.54 -9.69
C PRO A 108 -21.69 3.54 -9.17
N TYR A 109 -21.26 2.38 -8.67
CA TYR A 109 -22.12 1.28 -8.26
C TYR A 109 -22.44 1.32 -6.78
N ASN A 110 -23.71 1.55 -6.48
CA ASN A 110 -24.28 1.33 -5.15
C ASN A 110 -24.62 -0.15 -4.97
N ILE A 111 -24.12 -0.75 -3.89
CA ILE A 111 -24.41 -2.15 -3.54
C ILE A 111 -25.48 -2.28 -2.44
N GLY A 112 -25.90 -1.18 -1.82
CA GLY A 112 -26.92 -1.18 -0.77
C GLY A 112 -26.77 -0.02 0.20
N ASN A 113 -27.56 -0.02 1.27
CA ASN A 113 -27.54 1.05 2.28
C ASN A 113 -27.17 0.49 3.65
N ILE A 114 -26.18 1.13 4.31
CA ILE A 114 -25.70 0.71 5.65
C ILE A 114 -26.74 0.89 6.76
N LEU A 115 -27.76 1.72 6.53
CA LEU A 115 -28.85 1.95 7.48
C LEU A 115 -29.96 0.89 7.38
N GLU A 116 -29.96 0.09 6.31
CA GLU A 116 -31.02 -0.88 5.98
C GLU A 116 -30.50 -2.33 5.96
N SER A 117 -29.21 -2.53 5.67
CA SER A 117 -28.57 -3.84 5.51
C SER A 117 -27.44 -4.05 6.50
N ASP A 118 -27.21 -5.32 6.86
CA ASP A 118 -26.05 -5.72 7.66
C ASP A 118 -24.73 -5.41 6.94
N PHE A 119 -23.75 -4.88 7.67
CA PHE A 119 -22.46 -4.49 7.11
C PHE A 119 -21.67 -5.68 6.56
N GLU A 120 -21.71 -6.84 7.24
CA GLU A 120 -20.96 -8.01 6.80
C GLU A 120 -21.53 -8.55 5.49
N ALA A 121 -22.85 -8.56 5.34
CA ALA A 121 -23.51 -8.90 4.08
C ALA A 121 -23.06 -7.98 2.94
N LEU A 122 -23.15 -6.66 3.13
CA LEU A 122 -22.67 -5.67 2.14
C LEU A 122 -21.18 -5.84 1.82
N TRP A 123 -20.35 -6.13 2.83
CA TRP A 123 -18.91 -6.32 2.62
C TRP A 123 -18.59 -7.58 1.82
N ARG A 124 -19.38 -8.65 1.99
CA ARG A 124 -19.25 -9.90 1.23
C ARG A 124 -19.52 -9.69 -0.26
N ASP A 125 -20.40 -8.76 -0.65
CA ASP A 125 -20.69 -8.46 -2.07
C ASP A 125 -19.49 -7.92 -2.85
N PHE A 126 -18.43 -7.45 -2.17
CA PHE A 126 -17.18 -7.05 -2.83
C PHE A 126 -16.18 -8.21 -3.07
N GLU A 127 -16.60 -9.47 -2.89
CA GLU A 127 -15.70 -10.63 -3.00
C GLU A 127 -14.97 -10.71 -4.34
N ASP A 128 -15.62 -10.35 -5.44
CA ASP A 128 -15.01 -10.37 -6.77
C ASP A 128 -13.83 -9.41 -6.90
N PHE A 129 -13.85 -8.28 -6.17
CA PHE A 129 -12.69 -7.39 -6.09
C PHE A 129 -11.54 -8.04 -5.31
N ARG A 130 -11.83 -8.73 -4.21
CA ARG A 130 -10.82 -9.43 -3.39
C ARG A 130 -10.19 -10.62 -4.11
N GLN A 131 -10.99 -11.34 -4.88
CA GLN A 131 -10.57 -12.47 -5.72
C GLN A 131 -9.93 -12.03 -7.03
N ASN A 132 -9.72 -10.73 -7.25
CA ASN A 132 -9.06 -10.19 -8.45
C ASN A 132 -9.77 -10.56 -9.76
N LYS A 133 -11.07 -10.89 -9.75
CA LYS A 133 -11.82 -11.25 -10.96
C LYS A 133 -11.96 -10.10 -11.96
N ASN A 134 -11.78 -8.87 -11.47
CA ASN A 134 -11.87 -7.64 -12.24
C ASN A 134 -10.49 -7.10 -12.67
N LEU A 135 -9.45 -7.95 -12.73
CA LEU A 135 -8.13 -7.55 -13.23
C LEU A 135 -8.07 -7.62 -14.76
N PRO A 136 -7.37 -6.68 -15.42
CA PRO A 136 -7.01 -6.83 -16.82
C PRO A 136 -6.10 -8.04 -17.03
N GLU A 137 -6.27 -8.76 -18.15
CA GLU A 137 -5.53 -10.00 -18.44
C GLU A 137 -4.01 -9.80 -18.37
N ASP A 138 -3.47 -8.75 -19.00
CA ASP A 138 -2.03 -8.43 -18.99
C ASP A 138 -1.46 -8.21 -17.58
N CYS A 139 -2.31 -7.81 -16.63
CA CYS A 139 -1.89 -7.58 -15.25
C CYS A 139 -1.75 -8.88 -14.46
N ILE A 140 -2.40 -9.98 -14.86
CA ILE A 140 -2.38 -11.27 -14.15
C ILE A 140 -0.95 -11.84 -14.11
N GLU A 141 -0.20 -11.67 -15.20
CA GLU A 141 1.19 -12.13 -15.33
C GLU A 141 2.24 -11.03 -15.07
N CYS A 142 1.82 -9.86 -14.56
CA CYS A 142 2.72 -8.73 -14.38
C CYS A 142 3.45 -8.81 -13.03
N ASP A 143 4.78 -8.74 -13.04
CA ASP A 143 5.60 -8.78 -11.81
C ASP A 143 5.29 -7.60 -10.85
N ALA A 144 4.74 -6.51 -11.40
CA ALA A 144 4.35 -5.33 -10.65
C ALA A 144 2.91 -5.39 -10.08
N LEU A 145 2.16 -6.48 -10.31
CA LEU A 145 0.75 -6.58 -9.93
C LEU A 145 0.53 -6.26 -8.44
N VAL A 146 1.34 -6.82 -7.56
CA VAL A 146 1.24 -6.62 -6.10
C VAL A 146 1.49 -5.17 -5.66
N LEU A 147 2.09 -4.34 -6.52
CA LEU A 147 2.45 -2.95 -6.21
C LEU A 147 1.37 -1.95 -6.62
N CYS A 148 0.62 -2.24 -7.70
CA CYS A 148 -0.40 -1.33 -8.21
C CYS A 148 -1.82 -1.93 -8.26
N ASN A 149 -1.97 -3.24 -8.06
CA ASN A 149 -3.22 -3.99 -8.19
C ASN A 149 -3.87 -3.84 -9.58
N GLY A 150 -3.05 -3.64 -10.61
CA GLY A 150 -3.52 -3.36 -11.96
C GLY A 150 -4.26 -2.03 -12.04
N GLY A 151 -3.74 -0.93 -11.49
CA GLY A 151 -4.30 0.41 -11.73
C GLY A 151 -5.71 0.67 -11.16
N CYS A 152 -6.27 1.85 -11.44
CA CYS A 152 -7.60 2.20 -10.93
C CYS A 152 -8.70 1.56 -11.79
N ARG A 153 -9.70 0.92 -11.16
CA ARG A 153 -10.84 0.31 -11.87
C ARG A 153 -11.82 1.34 -12.45
N PHE A 154 -11.87 2.52 -11.84
CA PHE A 154 -12.87 3.55 -12.17
C PHE A 154 -12.29 4.80 -12.85
N ASN A 155 -10.97 4.90 -13.05
CA ASN A 155 -10.36 6.00 -13.79
C ASN A 155 -10.73 5.91 -15.28
N GLY A 156 -11.45 6.90 -15.80
CA GLY A 156 -11.97 6.92 -17.16
C GLY A 156 -12.98 5.80 -17.44
N TYR A 157 -13.77 5.40 -16.44
CA TYR A 157 -14.78 4.35 -16.57
C TYR A 157 -16.09 4.91 -17.15
N ASN A 158 -16.56 4.34 -18.25
CA ASN A 158 -17.90 4.61 -18.76
C ASN A 158 -18.91 3.60 -18.23
N LEU A 159 -20.11 4.07 -17.90
CA LEU A 159 -21.16 3.23 -17.32
C LEU A 159 -21.47 2.05 -18.26
N GLY A 160 -21.32 0.82 -17.74
CA GLY A 160 -21.58 -0.40 -18.50
C GLY A 160 -20.33 -1.07 -19.10
N GLU A 161 -19.16 -0.43 -19.03
CA GLU A 161 -17.89 -1.08 -19.40
C GLU A 161 -17.57 -2.26 -18.46
N PRO A 162 -16.87 -3.29 -18.93
CA PRO A 162 -16.45 -4.38 -18.06
C PRO A 162 -15.39 -3.90 -17.05
N LEU A 163 -15.50 -4.34 -15.79
CA LEU A 163 -14.59 -3.91 -14.71
C LEU A 163 -13.14 -4.40 -14.88
N ASN A 164 -12.91 -5.41 -15.71
CA ASN A 164 -11.58 -5.92 -16.07
C ASN A 164 -10.88 -5.08 -17.16
N ARG A 165 -11.48 -3.97 -17.63
CA ARG A 165 -10.81 -3.07 -18.58
C ARG A 165 -9.51 -2.50 -18.01
N LYS A 166 -8.62 -2.07 -18.91
CA LYS A 166 -7.40 -1.35 -18.55
C LYS A 166 -7.72 0.06 -18.04
N ASP A 167 -7.01 0.51 -17.01
CA ASP A 167 -6.93 1.95 -16.69
C ASP A 167 -6.33 2.65 -17.93
N PRO A 168 -6.88 3.78 -18.43
CA PRO A 168 -6.45 4.40 -19.69
C PRO A 168 -4.95 4.77 -19.72
N ARG A 169 -4.32 4.88 -18.55
CA ARG A 169 -2.89 5.18 -18.39
C ARG A 169 -2.00 3.93 -18.47
N MET A 170 -2.58 2.73 -18.53
CA MET A 170 -1.80 1.50 -18.56
C MET A 170 -0.97 1.37 -19.83
N LYS A 171 0.26 0.92 -19.63
CA LYS A 171 1.18 0.46 -20.68
C LYS A 171 1.45 -1.03 -20.52
N GLU A 172 2.44 -1.53 -21.25
CA GLU A 172 2.90 -2.92 -21.24
C GLU A 172 3.24 -3.46 -19.84
N LYS A 173 3.11 -4.79 -19.69
CA LYS A 173 3.42 -5.48 -18.43
C LYS A 173 4.90 -5.30 -18.06
N ILE A 174 5.13 -5.03 -16.78
CA ILE A 174 6.47 -4.88 -16.23
C ILE A 174 7.04 -6.27 -15.90
N LYS A 175 8.29 -6.49 -16.29
CA LYS A 175 9.16 -7.53 -15.72
C LYS A 175 10.12 -6.90 -14.74
N LEU A 176 10.12 -7.34 -13.48
CA LEU A 176 11.03 -6.83 -12.45
C LEU A 176 12.21 -7.78 -12.30
N ASP A 177 13.43 -7.25 -12.38
CA ASP A 177 14.62 -8.01 -11.96
C ASP A 177 14.69 -8.04 -10.43
N ILE A 178 14.05 -9.06 -9.84
CA ILE A 178 13.90 -9.25 -8.38
C ILE A 178 15.28 -9.24 -7.68
N LYS A 179 16.37 -9.57 -8.39
CA LYS A 179 17.74 -9.58 -7.84
C LYS A 179 18.25 -8.20 -7.42
N LYS A 180 17.66 -7.09 -7.90
CA LYS A 180 18.10 -5.72 -7.58
C LYS A 180 17.31 -5.03 -6.47
N VAL A 181 16.21 -5.62 -5.99
CA VAL A 181 15.55 -5.11 -4.78
C VAL A 181 16.37 -5.58 -3.59
N VAL A 182 17.45 -4.85 -3.31
CA VAL A 182 18.32 -5.05 -2.16
C VAL A 182 17.44 -4.95 -0.92
N GLN A 183 16.96 -6.10 -0.42
CA GLN A 183 16.60 -6.22 0.97
C GLN A 183 17.91 -5.99 1.71
N LYS A 184 18.07 -4.81 2.31
CA LYS A 184 19.03 -4.68 3.41
C LYS A 184 18.63 -5.80 4.37
N GLU A 185 19.44 -6.86 4.45
CA GLU A 185 19.30 -7.84 5.51
C GLU A 185 19.17 -7.02 6.78
N ALA A 186 18.04 -7.13 7.47
CA ALA A 186 17.94 -6.50 8.77
C ALA A 186 19.12 -7.04 9.56
N GLY A 187 19.86 -6.18 10.27
CA GLY A 187 21.07 -6.60 10.96
C GLY A 187 20.76 -7.68 11.99
N PHE A 188 20.74 -8.95 11.59
CA PHE A 188 20.37 -10.11 12.41
C PHE A 188 21.31 -10.29 13.60
N ASN A 189 22.46 -9.63 13.55
CA ASN A 189 23.44 -9.58 14.62
C ASN A 189 23.10 -8.55 15.70
N ASN A 190 22.17 -7.61 15.45
CA ASN A 190 21.78 -6.58 16.39
C ASN A 190 20.82 -7.12 17.46
N LYS A 191 20.78 -6.44 18.60
CA LYS A 191 19.71 -6.63 19.58
C LYS A 191 18.50 -5.81 19.15
N TYR A 192 17.32 -6.38 19.35
CA TYR A 192 16.04 -5.76 19.08
C TYR A 192 15.15 -5.83 20.31
N ILE A 193 14.20 -4.90 20.39
CA ILE A 193 13.11 -4.89 21.37
C ILE A 193 11.79 -4.73 20.65
N LEU A 194 10.72 -5.32 21.19
CA LEU A 194 9.38 -5.07 20.68
C LEU A 194 9.08 -3.57 20.79
N ASN A 195 8.55 -2.98 19.72
CA ASN A 195 8.15 -1.59 19.73
C ASN A 195 7.06 -1.40 20.79
N LYS A 196 7.32 -0.59 21.83
CA LYS A 196 6.40 -0.37 22.96
C LYS A 196 5.04 0.22 22.55
N SER A 197 4.93 0.80 21.36
CA SER A 197 3.64 1.25 20.82
C SER A 197 2.81 0.13 20.18
N THR A 198 3.34 -1.10 20.12
CA THR A 198 2.63 -2.26 19.58
C THR A 198 1.46 -2.62 20.47
N LYS A 199 0.27 -2.61 19.89
CA LYS A 199 -0.98 -3.08 20.48
C LYS A 199 -1.56 -4.17 19.62
N TYR A 200 -2.45 -4.99 20.18
CA TYR A 200 -3.19 -5.97 19.41
C TYR A 200 -4.66 -6.03 19.81
N ARG A 201 -5.49 -6.46 18.86
CA ARG A 201 -6.94 -6.67 19.01
C ARG A 201 -7.29 -8.06 18.50
N LYS A 202 -8.19 -8.76 19.17
CA LYS A 202 -8.78 -10.01 18.67
C LYS A 202 -9.82 -9.68 17.59
N GLU A 203 -9.70 -10.29 16.43
CA GLU A 203 -10.64 -10.12 15.31
C GLU A 203 -11.66 -11.25 15.26
N THR A 204 -11.18 -12.50 15.35
CA THR A 204 -12.00 -13.70 15.40
C THR A 204 -11.44 -14.67 16.44
N GLU A 205 -12.01 -15.87 16.57
CA GLU A 205 -11.43 -16.91 17.43
C GLU A 205 -9.98 -17.24 17.09
N GLU A 206 -9.64 -17.23 15.79
CA GLU A 206 -8.32 -17.65 15.30
C GLU A 206 -7.37 -16.50 15.00
N PHE A 207 -7.89 -15.28 14.74
CA PHE A 207 -7.12 -14.16 14.20
C PHE A 207 -7.05 -12.93 15.11
N TYR A 208 -5.89 -12.28 15.06
CA TYR A 208 -5.55 -11.07 15.77
C TYR A 208 -4.93 -10.04 14.82
N THR A 209 -5.19 -8.77 15.06
CA THR A 209 -4.51 -7.66 14.39
C THR A 209 -3.55 -7.00 15.36
N PHE A 210 -2.29 -6.86 14.96
CA PHE A 210 -1.28 -6.05 15.63
C PHE A 210 -1.12 -4.71 14.92
N ILE A 211 -1.04 -3.63 15.68
CA ILE A 211 -0.84 -2.25 15.21
C ILE A 211 0.25 -1.55 16.02
N ASN A 212 1.05 -0.69 15.40
CA ASN A 212 2.00 0.19 16.10
C ASN A 212 1.73 1.68 15.83
N SER A 213 2.49 2.56 16.48
CA SER A 213 2.36 4.03 16.35
C SER A 213 2.50 4.58 14.93
N ASP A 214 3.08 3.80 14.02
CA ASP A 214 3.26 4.20 12.62
C ASP A 214 2.14 3.64 11.73
N TYR A 215 1.05 3.16 12.34
CA TYR A 215 -0.11 2.55 11.68
C TYR A 215 0.23 1.32 10.83
N ASN A 216 1.36 0.65 11.12
CA ASN A 216 1.65 -0.63 10.48
C ASN A 216 0.72 -1.71 11.03
N LEU A 217 0.18 -2.54 10.15
CA LEU A 217 -0.71 -3.65 10.50
C LEU A 217 -0.07 -5.02 10.24
N LEU A 218 -0.35 -5.97 11.13
CA LEU A 218 -0.05 -7.39 11.00
C LEU A 218 -1.27 -8.22 11.41
N PHE A 219 -1.81 -9.00 10.48
CA PHE A 219 -2.84 -10.00 10.75
C PHE A 219 -2.16 -11.33 11.03
N VAL A 220 -2.48 -11.92 12.18
CA VAL A 220 -1.74 -13.07 12.70
C VAL A 220 -2.70 -14.03 13.38
N ASN A 221 -2.35 -15.32 13.40
CA ASN A 221 -3.12 -16.29 14.16
C ASN A 221 -2.72 -16.28 15.64
N GLU A 222 -3.44 -17.04 16.47
CA GLU A 222 -3.16 -17.15 17.90
C GLU A 222 -1.73 -17.60 18.23
N ASN A 223 -1.20 -18.59 17.52
CA ASN A 223 0.17 -19.08 17.71
C ASN A 223 1.20 -17.95 17.53
N PHE A 224 1.01 -17.14 16.49
CA PHE A 224 1.89 -16.04 16.19
C PHE A 224 1.70 -14.85 17.15
N LYS A 225 0.47 -14.58 17.60
CA LYS A 225 0.20 -13.64 18.69
C LYS A 225 0.97 -14.04 19.94
N ASN A 226 0.91 -15.32 20.33
CA ASN A 226 1.61 -15.83 21.50
C ASN A 226 3.13 -15.77 21.35
N PHE A 227 3.64 -15.96 20.12
CA PHE A 227 5.04 -15.72 19.80
C PHE A 227 5.45 -14.25 20.02
N ILE A 228 4.70 -13.27 19.51
CA ILE A 228 5.01 -11.85 19.71
C ILE A 228 4.97 -11.47 21.20
N VAL A 229 3.94 -11.91 21.93
CA VAL A 229 3.82 -11.64 23.38
C VAL A 229 4.99 -12.25 24.15
N LYS A 230 5.49 -13.43 23.77
CA LYS A 230 6.70 -14.00 24.36
C LYS A 230 7.94 -13.15 24.07
N LEU A 231 8.05 -12.57 22.87
CA LEU A 231 9.16 -11.65 22.57
C LEU A 231 9.14 -10.39 23.45
N GLU A 232 7.96 -9.88 23.80
CA GLU A 232 7.82 -8.76 24.72
C GLU A 232 8.42 -9.08 26.09
N GLY A 233 8.12 -10.27 26.63
CA GLY A 233 8.63 -10.73 27.92
C GLY A 233 10.14 -10.95 27.98
N LEU A 234 10.83 -11.07 26.83
CA LEU A 234 12.28 -11.19 26.77
C LEU A 234 13.01 -9.84 26.91
N GLY A 235 12.30 -8.71 26.82
CA GLY A 235 12.92 -7.40 26.72
C GLY A 235 13.72 -7.25 25.42
N SER A 236 15.05 -7.11 25.52
CA SER A 236 15.92 -7.08 24.35
C SER A 236 16.40 -8.48 23.97
N PHE A 237 16.35 -8.84 22.68
CA PHE A 237 16.78 -10.14 22.19
C PHE A 237 17.57 -10.03 20.88
N ASN A 238 18.39 -11.04 20.60
CA ASN A 238 19.10 -11.15 19.33
C ASN A 238 18.46 -12.27 18.48
N PRO A 239 17.85 -11.96 17.32
CA PRO A 239 17.20 -12.94 16.45
C PRO A 239 18.10 -14.12 16.07
N LYS A 240 19.43 -13.92 15.97
CA LYS A 240 20.40 -14.98 15.67
C LYS A 240 20.43 -16.09 16.72
N ILE A 241 20.15 -15.79 17.98
CA ILE A 241 20.12 -16.80 19.05
C ILE A 241 18.98 -17.79 18.77
N LEU A 242 17.80 -17.29 18.41
CA LEU A 242 16.65 -18.14 18.05
C LEU A 242 16.95 -19.02 16.85
N LEU A 243 17.66 -18.51 15.84
CA LEU A 243 18.06 -19.30 14.66
C LEU A 243 19.00 -20.47 15.01
N LYS A 244 19.79 -20.39 16.08
CA LYS A 244 20.70 -21.47 16.51
C LYS A 244 19.95 -22.66 17.11
N HIS A 245 18.74 -22.46 17.63
CA HIS A 245 17.94 -23.53 18.24
C HIS A 245 17.27 -24.46 17.22
N TYR A 246 17.26 -24.08 15.94
CA TYR A 246 16.69 -24.90 14.89
C TYR A 246 17.81 -25.50 14.05
N SER A 247 17.74 -26.79 13.75
CA SER A 247 18.70 -27.47 12.86
C SER A 247 18.31 -27.30 11.40
N ASP A 248 17.00 -27.28 11.12
CA ASP A 248 16.42 -27.21 9.78
C ASP A 248 16.64 -25.84 9.11
N ASN A 249 17.27 -25.84 7.94
CA ASN A 249 17.56 -24.64 7.15
C ASN A 249 16.30 -23.98 6.58
N ASN A 250 15.25 -24.74 6.25
CA ASN A 250 13.98 -24.17 5.79
C ASN A 250 13.27 -23.39 6.91
N VAL A 251 13.34 -23.91 8.14
CA VAL A 251 12.79 -23.20 9.31
C VAL A 251 13.57 -21.91 9.58
N LYS A 252 14.91 -21.97 9.49
CA LYS A 252 15.75 -20.77 9.62
C LYS A 252 15.41 -19.71 8.58
N ASP A 253 15.21 -20.10 7.32
CA ASP A 253 14.85 -19.16 6.25
C ASP A 253 13.49 -18.49 6.49
N LYS A 254 12.48 -19.27 6.91
CA LYS A 254 11.17 -18.74 7.29
C LYS A 254 11.26 -17.77 8.47
N LEU A 255 12.04 -18.10 9.49
CA LEU A 255 12.30 -17.21 10.63
C LEU A 255 13.02 -15.94 10.22
N LYS A 256 13.99 -16.02 9.29
CA LYS A 256 14.67 -14.83 8.77
C LYS A 256 13.68 -13.88 8.11
N LYS A 257 12.93 -14.37 7.13
CA LYS A 257 11.87 -13.61 6.44
C LYS A 257 10.86 -13.00 7.41
N LEU A 258 10.55 -13.72 8.48
CA LEU A 258 9.67 -13.22 9.53
C LEU A 258 10.26 -12.02 10.27
N PHE A 259 11.49 -12.14 10.77
CA PHE A 259 12.14 -11.03 11.47
C PHE A 259 12.36 -9.84 10.55
N ASP A 260 12.74 -10.05 9.30
CA ASP A 260 12.83 -8.98 8.30
C ASP A 260 11.48 -8.25 8.14
N LYS A 261 10.37 -8.99 8.13
CA LYS A 261 9.01 -8.40 8.08
C LYS A 261 8.66 -7.61 9.34
N LEU A 262 9.00 -8.12 10.52
CA LEU A 262 8.75 -7.43 11.79
C LEU A 262 9.59 -6.15 11.93
N ILE A 263 10.85 -6.18 11.49
CA ILE A 263 11.78 -5.04 11.54
C ILE A 263 11.38 -4.00 10.50
N SER A 264 11.13 -4.40 9.25
CA SER A 264 10.71 -3.47 8.18
C SER A 264 9.39 -2.76 8.47
N LYS A 265 8.47 -3.40 9.21
CA LYS A 265 7.21 -2.80 9.66
C LYS A 265 7.29 -2.14 11.04
N ASN A 266 8.50 -1.92 11.57
CA ASN A 266 8.75 -1.28 12.87
C ASN A 266 8.03 -1.91 14.07
N PHE A 267 7.73 -3.21 14.01
CA PHE A 267 7.29 -3.97 15.19
C PHE A 267 8.49 -4.34 16.08
N LEU A 268 9.68 -4.46 15.49
CA LEU A 268 10.94 -4.61 16.22
C LEU A 268 11.84 -3.41 15.97
N LYS A 269 12.30 -2.77 17.05
CA LYS A 269 13.22 -1.63 17.01
C LYS A 269 14.62 -2.08 17.44
N PRO A 270 15.70 -1.57 16.82
CA PRO A 270 17.05 -1.76 17.33
C PRO A 270 17.12 -1.34 18.80
N TYR A 271 17.71 -2.19 19.64
CA TYR A 271 18.00 -1.88 21.03
C TYR A 271 19.30 -1.11 21.07
N VAL A 272 19.21 0.21 21.32
CA VAL A 272 20.35 1.11 21.52
C VAL A 272 20.70 1.16 22.99
#